data_AF-A0A519TNQ5-F1
#
_entry.id   AF-A0A519TNQ5-F1
#
_cell.length_a   1.000
_cell.length_b   1.000
_cell.length_c   1.000
_cell.angle_alpha   90.00
_cell.angle_beta   90.00
_cell.angle_gamma   90.00
#
_symmetry.space_group_name_H-M   'P 1'
#
loop_
_entity.id
_entity.type
_entity.pdbx_description
1 polymer ?
#
loop_
_entity_poly.entity_id
_entity_poly.type
_entity_poly.pdbx_seq_one_letter_code
_entity_poly.pdbx_strand_id
1 'polypeptide(L)' 'MAHPKRRTSSATRDKRRSHHKLTPKAVTICPNTGELHLRHKAYVV' A
#
# COMPACT_ATOMS: atom_id res chain seq x y z
N MET A 1 -5.02 -9.45 32.64
CA MET A 1 -5.15 -8.89 31.27
C MET A 1 -4.04 -7.88 31.05
N ALA A 2 -3.41 -7.89 29.88
CA ALA A 2 -2.37 -6.92 29.56
C ALA A 2 -3.01 -5.57 29.22
N HIS A 3 -2.91 -4.61 30.14
CA HIS A 3 -3.34 -3.23 29.89
C HIS A 3 -2.10 -2.34 29.71
N PRO A 4 -2.13 -1.39 28.77
CA PRO A 4 -1.04 -0.44 28.62
C PRO A 4 -0.91 0.41 29.89
N LYS A 5 0.27 0.36 30.54
CA LYS A 5 0.54 1.13 31.76
C LYS A 5 0.48 2.65 31.53
N ARG A 6 0.81 3.11 30.32
CA ARG A 6 0.85 4.53 29.92
C ARG A 6 0.49 4.70 28.44
N ARG A 7 0.08 5.91 28.08
CA ARG A 7 -0.11 6.33 26.68
C ARG A 7 1.23 6.34 25.94
N THR A 8 1.27 5.77 24.72
CA THR A 8 2.42 5.91 23.82
C THR A 8 2.51 7.33 23.27
N SER A 9 3.69 7.95 23.31
CA SER A 9 3.90 9.29 22.76
C SER A 9 3.56 9.36 21.27
N SER A 10 3.25 10.56 20.78
CA SER A 10 3.02 10.80 19.35
C SER A 10 4.23 10.36 18.52
N ALA A 11 5.43 10.72 18.95
CA ALA A 11 6.68 10.36 18.28
C ALA A 11 6.88 8.84 18.17
N THR A 12 6.68 8.07 19.25
CA THR A 12 6.85 6.61 19.22
C THR A 12 5.77 5.94 18.35
N ARG A 13 4.53 6.43 18.41
CA ARG A 13 3.42 5.96 17.56
C ARG A 13 3.71 6.21 16.08
N ASP A 14 4.21 7.39 15.74
CA ASP A 14 4.50 7.77 14.35
C ASP A 14 5.70 7.02 13.79
N LYS A 15 6.77 6.85 14.60
CA LYS A 15 7.92 5.99 14.25
C LYS A 15 7.50 4.55 13.98
N ARG A 16 6.61 3.97 14.80
CA ARG A 16 6.09 2.61 14.56
C ARG A 16 5.33 2.48 13.23
N ARG A 17 4.64 3.53 12.78
CA ARG A 17 3.86 3.55 11.52
C ARG A 17 4.68 3.96 10.29
N SER A 18 6.01 4.07 10.39
CA SER A 18 6.88 4.42 9.27
C SER A 18 6.70 3.46 8.08
N HIS A 19 6.53 2.17 8.34
CA HIS A 19 6.40 1.12 7.34
C HIS A 19 4.97 0.89 6.82
N HIS A 20 3.97 1.61 7.34
CA HIS A 20 2.57 1.49 6.91
C HIS A 20 2.29 2.30 5.63
N LYS A 21 3.20 2.29 4.66
CA LYS A 21 3.04 2.99 3.39
C LYS A 21 2.46 2.04 2.35
N LEU A 22 1.54 2.54 1.54
CA LEU A 22 1.03 1.78 0.40
C LEU A 22 2.09 1.79 -0.70
N THR A 23 2.35 0.61 -1.26
CA THR A 23 3.16 0.48 -2.47
C THR A 23 2.29 0.68 -3.71
N PRO A 24 2.72 1.47 -4.70
CA PRO A 24 1.98 1.62 -5.94
C PRO A 24 1.87 0.27 -6.67
N LYS A 25 0.75 0.03 -7.32
CA LYS A 25 0.57 -1.18 -8.14
C LYS A 25 1.35 -1.04 -9.44
N ALA A 26 1.92 -2.14 -9.92
CA ALA A 26 2.59 -2.17 -11.21
C ALA A 26 1.54 -2.22 -12.34
N VAL A 27 1.20 -1.05 -12.87
CA VAL A 27 0.31 -0.88 -14.02
C VAL A 27 1.14 -0.79 -15.30
N THR A 28 0.64 -1.35 -16.38
CA THR A 28 1.28 -1.34 -17.71
C THR A 28 0.21 -1.04 -18.75
N ILE A 29 0.62 -0.39 -19.84
CA ILE A 29 -0.24 -0.03 -20.96
C ILE A 29 -0.23 -1.18 -21.95
N CYS A 30 -1.39 -1.57 -22.48
CA CYS A 30 -1.43 -2.56 -23.54
C CYS A 30 -0.95 -1.95 -24.87
N PRO A 31 -0.03 -2.60 -25.60
CA PRO A 31 0.42 -2.11 -26.90
C PRO A 31 -0.67 -2.12 -27.99
N ASN A 32 -1.72 -2.95 -27.85
CA ASN A 32 -2.74 -3.12 -28.90
C ASN A 32 -3.94 -2.18 -28.72
N THR A 33 -4.36 -1.93 -27.48
CA THR A 33 -5.57 -1.13 -27.17
C THR A 33 -5.28 0.19 -26.45
N GLY A 34 -4.07 0.36 -25.92
CA GLY A 34 -3.71 1.53 -25.12
C GLY A 34 -4.29 1.54 -23.70
N GLU A 35 -5.00 0.50 -23.28
CA GLU A 35 -5.63 0.44 -21.97
C GLU A 35 -4.67 0.07 -20.84
N LEU A 36 -4.97 0.59 -19.65
CA LEU A 36 -4.20 0.36 -18.43
C LEU A 36 -4.61 -0.97 -17.79
N HIS A 37 -3.64 -1.84 -17.57
CA HIS A 37 -3.86 -3.11 -16.91
C HIS A 37 -2.76 -3.42 -15.90
N LEU A 38 -3.08 -4.30 -14.94
CA LEU A 38 -2.08 -4.81 -14.03
C LEU A 38 -1.16 -5.78 -14.77
N ARG A 39 0.14 -5.69 -14.52
CA ARG A 39 1.13 -6.59 -15.13
C ARG A 39 0.74 -8.06 -14.92
N HIS A 40 0.85 -8.85 -16.00
CA HIS A 40 0.54 -10.29 -16.01
C HIS A 40 -0.91 -10.63 -15.64
N LYS A 41 -1.86 -9.70 -15.84
CA LYS A 41 -3.28 -9.97 -15.68
C LYS A 41 -4.01 -9.71 -17.00
N ALA A 42 -4.97 -10.58 -17.30
CA ALA A 42 -5.98 -10.30 -18.31
C ALA A 42 -6.82 -9.10 -17.83
N TYR A 43 -7.18 -8.26 -18.77
CA TYR A 43 -8.10 -7.15 -18.58
C TYR A 43 -9.13 -7.22 -19.69
N VAL A 44 -10.32 -6.71 -19.41
CA VAL A 44 -11.43 -6.69 -20.37
C VAL A 44 -11.42 -5.30 -21.01
N VAL A 45 -11.52 -5.31 -22.34
CA VAL A 45 -11.70 -4.15 -23.22
C VAL A 45 -13.19 -3.91 -23.37
#